data_AF-A0A4S1ET11-F1
#
_entry.id   AF-A0A4S1ET11-F1
#
_cell.length_a   1.000
_cell.length_b   1.000
_cell.length_c   1.000
_cell.angle_alpha   90.00
_cell.angle_beta   90.00
_cell.angle_gamma   90.00
#
_symmetry.space_group_name_H-M   'P 1'
#
loop_
_entity.id
_entity.type
_entity.pdbx_description
1 polymer ?
#
loop_
_entity_poly.entity_id
_entity_poly.type
_entity_poly.pdbx_seq_one_letter_code
_entity_poly.pdbx_strand_id
1 'polypeptide(L)'
;SSVYYMTDGLSEVQQLQFAEPKMDIRYEKNDSDGKLLGMSIVGFDTTGWAVNSDYDPDTHTITTFNKWRGVGDASDAGTYLFRDGDFSLVQYDVDASY
;
A
#
# COMPACT_ATOMS: atom_id res chain seq x y z
N SER A 1 2.02 -11.10 6.43
CA SER A 1 1.31 -9.86 6.76
C SER A 1 1.48 -9.56 8.22
N SER A 2 1.46 -8.28 8.57
CA SER A 2 1.67 -7.74 9.91
C SER A 2 0.50 -6.85 10.31
N VAL A 3 0.30 -6.66 11.62
CA VAL A 3 -0.64 -5.69 12.20
C VAL A 3 0.15 -4.77 13.10
N TYR A 4 -0.07 -3.46 12.97
CA TYR A 4 0.63 -2.45 13.75
C TYR A 4 -0.31 -1.86 14.80
N TYR A 5 0.26 -1.59 15.97
CA TYR A 5 -0.40 -0.86 17.04
C TYR A 5 0.47 0.32 17.42
N MET A 6 -0.19 1.42 17.78
CA MET A 6 0.44 2.61 18.30
C MET A 6 -0.20 2.99 19.63
N THR A 7 0.54 3.73 20.43
CA THR A 7 0.01 4.37 21.63
C THR A 7 0.15 5.87 21.45
N ASP A 8 -0.89 6.60 21.77
CA ASP A 8 -0.70 8.01 22.07
C ASP A 8 -0.09 8.14 23.48
N GLY A 9 0.43 9.31 23.82
CA GLY A 9 1.01 9.56 25.15
C GLY A 9 0.01 9.46 26.31
N LEU A 10 -1.27 9.16 26.04
CA LEU A 10 -2.35 8.98 27.01
C LEU A 10 -2.61 7.51 27.36
N SER A 11 -1.74 6.60 26.89
CA SER A 11 -1.77 5.15 27.13
C SER A 11 -2.92 4.39 26.45
N GLU A 12 -3.55 4.98 25.42
CA GLU A 12 -4.53 4.28 24.61
C GLU A 12 -3.82 3.51 23.49
N VAL A 13 -3.99 2.18 23.46
CA VAL A 13 -3.48 1.34 22.37
C VAL A 13 -4.49 1.33 21.24
N GLN A 14 -4.07 1.80 20.07
CA GLN A 14 -4.90 1.86 18.86
C GLN A 14 -4.26 1.01 17.74
N GLN A 15 -5.08 0.24 17.04
CA GLN A 15 -4.61 -0.48 15.86
C GLN A 15 -4.51 0.50 14.69
N LEU A 16 -3.33 0.59 14.10
CA LEU A 16 -3.10 1.42 12.93
C LEU A 16 -3.91 0.90 11.73
N GLN A 17 -4.50 1.82 10.98
CA GLN A 17 -5.16 1.55 9.71
C GLN A 17 -4.35 2.19 8.58
N PHE A 18 -4.22 1.48 7.47
CA PHE A 18 -3.50 1.92 6.29
C PHE A 18 -4.48 2.29 5.18
N ALA A 19 -4.30 3.47 4.59
CA ALA A 19 -5.02 3.86 3.38
C ALA A 19 -4.37 3.23 2.15
N GLU A 20 -5.15 2.56 1.32
CA GLU A 20 -4.69 1.90 0.09
C GLU A 20 -5.47 2.45 -1.12
N PRO A 21 -4.80 2.96 -2.17
CA PRO A 21 -5.47 3.38 -3.39
C PRO A 21 -6.13 2.21 -4.10
N LYS A 22 -7.40 2.41 -4.48
CA LYS A 22 -8.11 1.49 -5.36
C LYS A 22 -7.84 1.85 -6.81
N MET A 23 -7.21 0.94 -7.54
CA MET A 23 -6.79 1.15 -8.92
C MET A 23 -7.80 0.56 -9.92
N ASP A 24 -8.08 1.31 -10.99
CA ASP A 24 -8.64 0.79 -12.24
C ASP A 24 -7.49 0.68 -13.25
N ILE A 25 -7.15 -0.56 -13.59
CA ILE A 25 -6.06 -0.90 -14.52
C ILE A 25 -6.66 -1.59 -15.72
N ARG A 26 -6.40 -1.04 -16.91
CA ARG A 26 -7.01 -1.48 -18.16
C ARG A 26 -5.94 -2.01 -19.10
N TYR A 27 -6.13 -3.23 -19.56
CA TYR A 27 -5.27 -3.88 -20.53
C TYR A 27 -6.00 -4.13 -21.85
N GLU A 28 -5.26 -4.23 -22.95
CA GLU A 28 -5.83 -4.56 -24.25
C GLU A 28 -6.60 -5.88 -24.18
N LYS A 29 -7.84 -5.90 -24.70
CA LYS A 29 -8.75 -7.06 -24.69
C LYS A 29 -9.05 -7.63 -23.29
N ASN A 30 -8.81 -6.87 -22.22
CA ASN A 30 -8.88 -7.35 -20.83
C ASN A 30 -7.94 -8.54 -20.54
N ASP A 31 -6.82 -8.62 -21.26
CA ASP A 31 -5.77 -9.60 -21.04
C ASP A 31 -4.69 -9.00 -20.14
N SER A 32 -4.46 -9.57 -18.94
CA SER A 32 -3.44 -9.07 -18.02
C SER A 32 -2.02 -9.20 -18.55
N ASP A 33 -1.80 -10.07 -19.55
CA ASP A 33 -0.53 -10.22 -20.25
C ASP A 33 -0.45 -9.28 -21.47
N GLY A 34 -1.54 -8.55 -21.75
CA GLY A 34 -1.67 -7.62 -22.87
C GLY A 34 -1.05 -6.24 -22.58
N LYS A 35 -1.02 -5.39 -23.62
CA LYS A 35 -0.52 -4.02 -23.48
C LYS A 35 -1.35 -3.22 -22.47
N LEU A 36 -0.70 -2.57 -21.51
CA LEU A 36 -1.33 -1.59 -20.60
C LEU A 36 -1.91 -0.42 -21.41
N LEU A 37 -3.21 -0.18 -21.26
CA LEU A 37 -3.94 0.91 -21.92
C LEU A 37 -4.10 2.14 -21.02
N GLY A 38 -4.19 1.93 -19.70
CA GLY A 38 -4.31 3.02 -18.75
C GLY A 38 -4.44 2.53 -17.32
N MET A 39 -4.12 3.44 -16.40
CA MET A 39 -4.19 3.22 -14.97
C MET A 39 -4.69 4.49 -14.29
N SER A 40 -5.65 4.34 -13.38
CA SER A 40 -6.22 5.47 -12.64
C SER A 40 -6.63 5.06 -11.23
N ILE A 41 -6.52 5.98 -10.28
CA ILE A 41 -7.09 5.80 -8.94
C ILE A 41 -8.59 6.09 -9.03
N VAL A 42 -9.42 5.18 -8.54
CA VAL A 42 -10.89 5.31 -8.51
C VAL A 42 -11.45 5.46 -7.09
N GLY A 43 -10.60 5.35 -6.07
CA GLY A 43 -10.97 5.51 -4.68
C GLY A 43 -9.84 5.11 -3.73
N PHE A 44 -10.16 5.02 -2.44
CA PHE A 44 -9.27 4.55 -1.40
C PHE A 44 -10.05 3.62 -0.47
N ASP A 45 -9.42 2.52 -0.08
CA ASP A 45 -9.90 1.63 0.97
C ASP A 45 -8.99 1.79 2.21
N THR A 46 -9.45 1.29 3.36
CA THR A 46 -8.65 1.23 4.58
C THR A 46 -8.51 -0.21 5.05
N THR A 47 -7.29 -0.62 5.39
CA THR A 47 -6.99 -1.96 5.91
C THR A 47 -6.25 -1.90 7.23
N GLY A 48 -6.54 -2.84 8.12
CA GLY A 48 -5.79 -3.03 9.38
C GLY A 48 -4.56 -3.92 9.25
N TRP A 49 -4.20 -4.33 8.03
CA TRP A 49 -3.13 -5.29 7.75
C TRP A 49 -2.13 -4.70 6.77
N ALA A 50 -0.85 -4.96 7.01
CA ALA A 50 0.24 -4.56 6.13
C ALA A 50 0.91 -5.80 5.53
N VAL A 51 0.98 -5.89 4.20
CA VAL A 51 1.54 -7.05 3.49
C VAL A 51 3.02 -6.81 3.19
N ASN A 52 3.86 -7.81 3.48
CA ASN A 52 5.33 -7.78 3.40
C ASN A 52 5.93 -6.45 3.85
N SER A 53 5.51 -6.01 5.04
CA SER A 53 5.83 -4.69 5.54
C SER A 53 7.09 -4.65 6.40
N ASP A 54 7.69 -3.47 6.46
CA ASP A 54 8.83 -3.17 7.34
C ASP A 54 8.65 -1.79 7.98
N TYR A 55 9.16 -1.63 9.21
CA TYR A 55 9.17 -0.34 9.91
C TYR A 55 10.61 0.13 10.11
N ASP A 56 10.91 1.31 9.58
CA ASP A 56 12.20 1.97 9.75
C ASP A 56 12.11 3.01 10.88
N PRO A 57 12.79 2.80 12.02
CA PRO A 57 12.78 3.74 13.14
C PRO A 57 13.60 5.02 12.88
N ASP A 58 14.54 5.01 11.93
CA ASP A 58 15.36 6.19 11.64
C ASP A 58 14.54 7.23 10.85
N THR A 59 13.73 6.76 9.91
CA THR A 59 12.85 7.61 9.09
C THR A 59 11.41 7.69 9.59
N HIS A 60 11.05 6.87 10.57
CA HIS A 60 9.66 6.70 11.05
C HIS A 60 8.69 6.39 9.91
N THR A 61 9.07 5.44 9.06
CA THR A 61 8.25 5.01 7.93
C THR A 61 7.85 3.55 8.05
N ILE A 62 6.64 3.24 7.58
CA ILE A 62 6.23 1.87 7.31
C ILE A 62 6.18 1.72 5.79
N THR A 63 6.74 0.64 5.27
CA THR A 63 6.58 0.27 3.86
C THR A 63 5.72 -0.98 3.74
N THR A 64 5.00 -1.12 2.64
CA THR A 64 4.29 -2.34 2.25
C THR A 64 4.72 -2.74 0.84
N PHE A 65 4.66 -4.04 0.55
CA PHE A 65 4.94 -4.54 -0.79
C PHE A 65 4.06 -5.75 -1.10
N ASN A 66 3.27 -5.69 -2.16
CA ASN A 66 2.38 -6.76 -2.55
C ASN A 66 2.61 -7.15 -4.02
N LYS A 67 2.57 -8.45 -4.29
CA LYS A 67 2.61 -8.97 -5.67
C LYS A 67 1.22 -9.41 -6.08
N TRP A 68 0.82 -9.06 -7.29
CA TRP A 68 -0.49 -9.47 -7.81
C TRP A 68 -0.47 -10.94 -8.25
N ARG A 69 -1.65 -11.53 -8.46
CA ARG A 69 -1.73 -12.90 -8.97
C ARG A 69 -1.36 -12.92 -10.46
N GLY A 70 -0.18 -13.44 -10.74
CA GLY A 70 0.42 -13.71 -12.05
C GLY A 70 1.88 -14.10 -11.80
N VAL A 71 2.48 -15.00 -12.58
CA VAL A 71 3.89 -15.37 -12.40
C VAL A 71 4.76 -14.27 -13.04
N GLY A 72 4.89 -13.11 -12.40
CA GLY A 72 5.63 -11.97 -12.97
C GLY A 72 5.55 -10.68 -12.14
N ASP A 73 6.39 -9.70 -12.48
CA ASP A 73 6.84 -8.53 -11.71
C ASP A 73 5.77 -7.50 -11.29
N ALA A 74 4.50 -7.76 -11.59
CA ALA A 74 3.41 -6.87 -11.22
C ALA A 74 3.25 -6.76 -9.70
N SER A 75 3.31 -5.53 -9.20
CA SER A 75 3.35 -5.26 -7.77
C SER A 75 2.83 -3.87 -7.42
N ASP A 76 2.48 -3.72 -6.16
CA ASP A 76 2.23 -2.42 -5.53
C ASP A 76 3.08 -2.27 -4.27
N ALA A 77 3.48 -1.03 -4.00
CA ALA A 77 4.24 -0.66 -2.82
C ALA A 77 3.69 0.63 -2.21
N GLY A 78 3.49 0.63 -0.89
CA GLY A 78 3.06 1.82 -0.15
C GLY A 78 4.15 2.29 0.81
N THR A 79 4.34 3.60 0.92
CA THR A 79 5.17 4.22 1.96
C THR A 79 4.30 5.12 2.82
N TYR A 80 4.33 4.86 4.12
CA TYR A 80 3.57 5.57 5.13
C TYR A 80 4.53 6.29 6.06
N LEU A 81 4.38 7.61 6.20
CA LEU A 81 5.23 8.43 7.06
C LEU A 81 4.49 8.78 8.34
N PHE A 82 5.15 8.58 9.49
CA PHE A 82 4.64 9.09 10.75
C PHE A 82 4.75 10.62 10.78
N ARG A 83 3.61 11.29 10.88
CA ARG A 83 3.53 12.74 10.99
C ARG A 83 2.24 13.13 11.70
N ASP A 84 2.32 14.19 12.52
CA ASP A 84 1.16 14.74 13.23
C ASP A 84 0.41 13.71 14.09
N GLY A 85 1.14 12.70 14.59
CA GLY A 85 0.61 11.68 15.50
C GLY A 85 -0.01 10.46 14.82
N ASP A 86 0.13 10.29 13.50
CA ASP A 86 -0.37 9.12 12.77
C ASP A 86 0.50 8.78 11.54
N PHE A 87 0.33 7.59 10.96
CA PHE A 87 0.99 7.21 9.70
C PHE A 87 0.11 7.53 8.51
N SER A 88 0.57 8.42 7.64
CA SER A 88 -0.12 8.81 6.41
C SER A 88 0.55 8.21 5.18
N LEU A 89 -0.23 7.71 4.22
CA LEU A 89 0.28 7.31 2.90
C LEU A 89 0.86 8.53 2.18
N VAL A 90 2.16 8.49 1.85
CA VAL A 90 2.86 9.59 1.15
C VAL A 90 3.32 9.20 -0.24
N GLN A 91 3.45 7.91 -0.53
CA GLN A 91 3.83 7.40 -1.84
C GLN A 91 3.18 6.03 -2.06
N TYR A 92 2.71 5.82 -3.28
CA TYR A 92 2.16 4.54 -3.73
C TYR A 92 2.67 4.26 -5.13
N ASP A 93 3.54 3.26 -5.25
CA ASP A 93 4.14 2.84 -6.50
C ASP A 93 3.42 1.60 -7.02
N VAL A 94 3.10 1.61 -8.31
CA VAL A 94 2.44 0.49 -8.97
C VAL A 94 3.26 0.10 -10.18
N ASP A 95 3.76 -1.12 -10.16
CA ASP A 95 4.31 -1.78 -11.32
C ASP A 95 3.23 -2.68 -11.92
N ALA A 96 2.64 -2.23 -13.02
CA ALA A 96 1.64 -2.98 -13.77
C ALA A 96 2.24 -3.69 -14.99
N SER A 97 3.57 -3.80 -15.04
CA SER A 97 4.29 -4.42 -16.16
C SER A 97 4.39 -5.93 -16.01
N TYR A 98 4.60 -6.57 -17.16
CA TYR A 98 4.90 -7.98 -17.33
C TYR A 98 5.99 -8.10 -18.41
#